data_AF-A0A7Y3GBZ8-F1
#
_entry.id   AF-A0A7Y3GBZ8-F1
#
_cell.length_a   1.000
_cell.length_b   1.000
_cell.length_c   1.000
_cell.angle_alpha   90.00
_cell.angle_beta   90.00
_cell.angle_gamma   90.00
#
_symmetry.space_group_name_H-M   'P 1'
#
loop_
_entity.id
_entity.type
_entity.pdbx_description
1 polymer ?
#
loop_
_entity_poly.entity_id
_entity_poly.type
_entity_poly.pdbx_seq_one_letter_code
_entity_poly.pdbx_strand_id
1 'polypeptide(L)'
;MSEESGPVADVGEAEVVRRRGPSIVWVIPVVALLIGATIWWQTNANRGPEVTILFEEGGGIEPGKTKVKYKGLEVGEVLEVGIRDIDTVEVKAELGPGAWPFMTSETKFWIEKPRVGAGGISGLDTLVSGAYIAVLPAVDPDGNP
;
A
#
# COMPACT_ATOMS: atom_id res chain seq x y z
N MET A 1 -59.63 3.52 76.52
CA MET A 1 -58.35 2.82 76.68
C MET A 1 -57.68 2.84 75.32
N SER A 2 -56.44 3.27 75.31
CA SER A 2 -55.67 3.84 74.19
C SER A 2 -55.40 2.88 73.03
N GLU A 3 -55.03 3.51 71.91
CA GLU A 3 -54.65 2.97 70.61
C GLU A 3 -53.75 1.73 70.65
N GLU A 4 -53.93 0.83 69.67
CA GLU A 4 -52.77 0.37 68.89
C GLU A 4 -53.23 -0.01 67.47
N SER A 5 -53.39 1.01 66.62
CA SER A 5 -53.39 0.82 65.17
C SER A 5 -51.96 0.40 64.78
N GLY A 6 -51.72 -0.90 64.80
CA GLY A 6 -50.48 -1.51 64.31
C GLY A 6 -50.24 -1.11 62.85
N PRO A 7 -48.97 -1.00 62.42
CA PRO A 7 -48.63 -0.43 61.13
C PRO A 7 -49.11 -1.36 60.03
N VAL A 8 -50.03 -0.89 59.17
CA VAL A 8 -50.34 -1.56 57.90
C VAL A 8 -49.11 -1.45 57.04
N ALA A 9 -48.35 -2.55 56.95
CA ALA A 9 -47.16 -2.64 56.13
C ALA A 9 -47.56 -2.42 54.66
N ASP A 10 -47.14 -1.29 54.11
CA ASP A 10 -47.23 -0.96 52.69
C ASP A 10 -46.30 -1.90 51.91
N VAL A 11 -46.88 -2.88 51.22
CA VAL A 11 -46.12 -3.87 50.48
C VAL A 11 -45.85 -3.32 49.08
N GLY A 12 -44.65 -2.76 48.89
CA GLY A 12 -44.21 -2.27 47.59
C GLY A 12 -44.06 -3.40 46.58
N GLU A 13 -44.84 -3.36 45.50
CA GLU A 13 -44.71 -4.30 44.38
C GLU A 13 -43.44 -3.97 43.59
N ALA A 14 -42.51 -4.92 43.53
CA ALA A 14 -41.23 -4.73 42.86
C ALA A 14 -41.40 -4.79 41.33
N GLU A 15 -41.31 -3.65 40.65
CA GLU A 15 -41.22 -3.62 39.19
C GLU A 15 -39.83 -4.11 38.75
N VAL A 16 -39.74 -5.41 38.44
CA VAL A 16 -38.51 -6.04 37.95
C VAL A 16 -38.25 -5.57 36.51
N VAL A 17 -37.60 -4.42 36.38
CA VAL A 17 -37.04 -3.98 35.10
C VAL A 17 -35.85 -4.88 34.76
N ARG A 18 -36.13 -6.01 34.09
CA ARG A 18 -35.11 -6.85 33.46
C ARG A 18 -34.40 -6.02 32.40
N ARG A 19 -33.27 -5.40 32.75
CA ARG A 19 -32.31 -4.86 31.79
C ARG A 19 -31.81 -6.02 30.92
N ARG A 20 -32.46 -6.21 29.76
CA ARG A 20 -32.02 -7.16 28.74
C ARG A 20 -30.79 -6.60 28.03
N GLY A 21 -29.66 -7.24 28.33
CA GLY A 21 -28.63 -7.56 27.33
C GLY A 21 -27.26 -6.93 27.58
N PRO A 22 -26.16 -7.70 27.50
CA PRO A 22 -24.80 -7.15 27.39
C PRO A 22 -24.50 -6.63 25.97
N SER A 23 -25.46 -6.03 25.26
CA SER A 23 -25.37 -5.97 23.79
C SER A 23 -24.55 -4.80 23.26
N ILE A 24 -24.60 -3.58 23.84
CA ILE A 24 -23.92 -2.43 23.22
C ILE A 24 -22.40 -2.38 23.51
N VAL A 25 -21.99 -2.85 24.69
CA VAL A 25 -20.57 -2.85 25.08
C VAL A 25 -19.75 -3.78 24.18
N TRP A 26 -20.38 -4.84 23.65
CA TRP A 26 -19.77 -5.75 22.68
C TRP A 26 -19.84 -5.28 21.22
N VAL A 27 -20.68 -4.30 20.89
CA VAL A 27 -20.67 -3.71 19.53
C VAL A 27 -19.34 -3.01 19.26
N ILE A 28 -18.80 -2.29 20.24
CA ILE A 28 -17.53 -1.56 20.10
C ILE A 28 -16.36 -2.49 19.69
N PRO A 29 -16.06 -3.61 20.38
CA PRO A 29 -14.97 -4.50 19.98
C PRO A 29 -15.24 -5.22 18.66
N VAL A 30 -16.50 -5.56 18.33
CA VAL A 30 -16.83 -6.15 17.03
C VAL A 30 -16.61 -5.16 15.90
N VAL A 31 -17.05 -3.90 16.06
CA VAL A 31 -16.83 -2.84 15.07
C VAL A 31 -15.34 -2.53 14.94
N ALA A 32 -14.59 -2.46 16.04
CA ALA A 32 -13.14 -2.28 16.00
C ALA A 32 -12.43 -3.44 15.27
N LEU A 33 -12.86 -4.69 15.49
CA LEU A 33 -12.35 -5.86 14.75
C LEU A 33 -12.68 -5.78 13.26
N LEU A 34 -13.89 -5.35 12.89
CA LEU A 34 -14.27 -5.19 11.48
C LEU A 34 -13.43 -4.10 10.80
N ILE A 35 -13.21 -2.96 11.44
CA ILE A 35 -12.33 -1.90 10.91
C ILE A 35 -10.91 -2.44 10.73
N GLY A 36 -10.36 -3.11 11.75
CA GLY A 36 -9.05 -3.75 11.67
C GLY A 36 -8.95 -4.77 10.52
N ALA A 37 -9.97 -5.61 10.36
CA ALA A 37 -10.04 -6.59 9.29
C ALA A 37 -10.12 -5.91 7.91
N THR A 38 -10.87 -4.81 7.76
CA THR A 38 -10.92 -4.08 6.49
C THR A 38 -9.58 -3.45 6.11
N ILE A 39 -8.86 -2.85 7.06
CA ILE A 39 -7.52 -2.28 6.83
C ILE A 39 -6.53 -3.39 6.47
N TRP A 40 -6.58 -4.51 7.19
CA TRP A 40 -5.73 -5.67 6.94
C TRP A 40 -5.97 -6.29 5.55
N TRP A 41 -7.22 -6.35 5.10
CA TRP A 41 -7.53 -6.90 3.78
C TRP A 41 -7.14 -5.95 2.66
N GLN A 42 -7.38 -4.64 2.81
CA GLN A 42 -7.08 -3.64 1.79
C GLN A 42 -5.58 -3.43 1.59
N THR A 43 -4.77 -3.53 2.65
CA THR A 43 -3.31 -3.36 2.52
C THR A 43 -2.65 -4.49 1.73
N ASN A 44 -3.25 -5.68 1.74
CA ASN A 44 -2.69 -6.83 1.04
C ASN A 44 -3.18 -6.92 -0.42
N ALA A 45 -4.39 -6.44 -0.71
CA ALA A 45 -5.00 -6.55 -2.04
C ALA A 45 -4.48 -5.51 -3.05
N ASN A 46 -3.89 -4.41 -2.58
CA ASN A 46 -3.38 -3.34 -3.44
C ASN A 46 -1.88 -3.43 -3.75
N ARG A 47 -1.18 -4.43 -3.21
CA ARG A 47 0.24 -4.61 -3.49
C ARG A 47 0.42 -5.13 -4.91
N GLY A 48 1.23 -4.40 -5.64
CA GLY A 48 1.65 -4.76 -6.97
C GLY A 48 2.48 -6.04 -7.02
N PRO A 49 2.61 -6.70 -8.19
CA PRO A 49 3.66 -7.69 -8.36
C PRO A 49 5.04 -7.09 -8.11
N GLU A 50 5.86 -7.81 -7.35
CA GLU A 50 7.27 -7.49 -7.13
C GLU A 50 8.12 -8.13 -8.23
N VAL A 51 9.01 -7.34 -8.83
CA VAL A 51 10.00 -7.80 -9.80
C VAL A 51 11.43 -7.53 -9.32
N THR A 52 12.29 -8.51 -9.55
CA THR A 52 13.72 -8.40 -9.26
C THR A 52 14.47 -8.16 -10.55
N ILE A 53 15.20 -7.04 -10.62
CA ILE A 53 15.94 -6.61 -11.79
C ILE A 53 17.43 -6.59 -11.43
N LEU A 54 18.27 -7.13 -12.30
CA LEU A 54 19.72 -7.19 -12.11
C LEU A 54 20.37 -6.14 -13.02
N PHE A 55 21.15 -5.25 -12.42
CA PHE A 55 21.92 -4.23 -13.14
C PHE A 55 23.41 -4.41 -12.86
N GLU A 56 24.26 -4.08 -13.85
CA GLU A 56 25.71 -4.04 -13.66
C GLU A 56 26.13 -2.85 -12.78
N GLU A 57 25.41 -1.73 -12.89
CA GLU A 57 25.63 -0.52 -12.08
C GLU A 57 24.32 0.00 -11.49
N GLY A 58 24.28 0.21 -10.17
CA GLY A 58 23.11 0.76 -9.45
C GLY A 58 23.13 2.28 -9.27
N GLY A 59 24.05 2.99 -9.93
CA GLY A 59 24.33 4.40 -9.66
C GLY A 59 23.13 5.31 -9.93
N GLY A 60 22.61 5.93 -8.87
CA GLY A 60 21.50 6.90 -8.92
C GLY A 60 20.10 6.32 -8.67
N ILE A 61 20.00 5.04 -8.29
CA ILE A 61 18.75 4.41 -7.85
C ILE A 61 18.63 4.55 -6.33
N GLU A 62 17.51 5.10 -5.86
CA GLU A 62 17.18 5.20 -4.45
C GLU A 62 15.86 4.46 -4.16
N PRO A 63 15.85 3.52 -3.18
CA PRO A 63 14.62 2.91 -2.69
C PRO A 63 13.61 3.97 -2.24
N GLY A 64 12.34 3.81 -2.60
CA GLY A 64 11.27 4.73 -2.21
C GLY A 64 11.29 6.11 -2.89
N LYS A 65 12.16 6.31 -3.89
CA LYS A 65 12.25 7.55 -4.67
C LYS A 65 12.35 7.31 -6.16
N THR A 66 13.06 6.26 -6.56
CA THR A 66 13.19 5.90 -7.97
C THR A 66 11.91 5.25 -8.47
N LYS A 67 11.30 5.88 -9.47
CA LYS A 67 10.08 5.39 -10.12
C LYS A 67 10.42 4.49 -11.31
N VAL A 68 9.57 3.50 -11.56
CA VAL A 68 9.57 2.71 -12.78
C VAL A 68 8.59 3.35 -13.76
N LYS A 69 9.05 3.64 -14.99
CA LYS A 69 8.25 4.34 -16.00
C LYS A 69 8.17 3.59 -17.31
N TYR A 70 6.97 3.51 -17.88
CA TYR A 70 6.74 3.07 -19.26
C TYR A 70 6.33 4.27 -20.09
N LYS A 71 7.07 4.59 -21.17
CA LYS A 71 6.77 5.75 -22.03
C LYS A 71 6.59 7.07 -21.24
N GLY A 72 7.34 7.25 -20.15
CA GLY A 72 7.26 8.42 -19.28
C GLY A 72 6.14 8.40 -18.22
N LEU A 73 5.25 7.41 -18.24
CA LEU A 73 4.20 7.22 -17.24
C LEU A 73 4.69 6.34 -16.09
N GLU A 74 4.38 6.73 -14.85
CA GLU A 74 4.69 5.94 -13.65
C GLU A 74 3.87 4.65 -13.64
N VAL A 75 4.58 3.53 -13.58
CA VAL A 75 4.00 2.17 -13.54
C VAL A 75 4.44 1.40 -12.30
N GLY A 76 5.27 1.98 -11.44
CA GLY A 76 5.76 1.35 -10.23
C GLY A 76 6.89 2.13 -9.56
N GLU A 77 7.50 1.51 -8.56
CA GLU A 77 8.50 2.11 -7.69
C GLU A 77 9.51 1.08 -7.19
N VAL A 78 10.75 1.52 -6.97
CA VAL A 78 11.80 0.70 -6.39
C VAL A 78 11.59 0.56 -4.88
N LEU A 79 11.45 -0.68 -4.40
CA LEU A 79 11.32 -1.01 -2.98
C LEU A 79 12.66 -1.15 -2.28
N GLU A 80 13.62 -1.82 -2.93
CA GLU A 80 14.89 -2.19 -2.32
C GLU A 80 16.01 -2.21 -3.36
N VAL A 81 17.21 -1.83 -2.94
CA VAL A 81 18.43 -1.91 -3.74
C VAL A 81 19.48 -2.62 -2.89
N GLY A 82 20.05 -3.68 -3.44
CA GLY A 82 21.07 -4.51 -2.81
C GLY A 82 22.20 -4.86 -3.77
N ILE A 83 23.26 -5.44 -3.22
CA ILE A 83 24.39 -5.94 -4.01
C ILE A 83 24.29 -7.47 -4.00
N ARG A 84 24.22 -8.08 -5.18
CA ARG A 84 24.21 -9.54 -5.33
C ARG A 84 25.63 -10.09 -5.45
N ASP A 85 26.43 -9.46 -6.31
CA ASP A 85 27.81 -9.84 -6.63
C ASP A 85 28.68 -8.57 -6.75
N ILE A 86 30.01 -8.72 -6.89
CA ILE A 86 30.94 -7.58 -6.94
C ILE A 86 30.65 -6.58 -8.08
N ASP A 87 30.08 -7.08 -9.18
CA ASP A 87 29.72 -6.32 -10.38
C ASP A 87 28.20 -6.38 -10.67
N THR A 88 27.37 -6.77 -9.69
CA THR A 88 25.93 -6.90 -9.92
C THR A 88 25.11 -6.37 -8.75
N VAL A 89 24.25 -5.42 -9.07
CA VAL A 89 23.26 -4.82 -8.17
C VAL A 89 21.91 -5.48 -8.43
N GLU A 90 21.24 -5.88 -7.36
CA GLU A 90 19.87 -6.38 -7.36
C GLU A 90 18.92 -5.25 -6.95
N VAL A 91 17.92 -4.98 -7.78
CA VAL A 91 16.91 -3.95 -7.52
C VAL A 91 15.55 -4.61 -7.51
N LYS A 92 14.84 -4.52 -6.38
CA LYS A 92 13.46 -4.97 -6.26
C LYS A 92 12.54 -3.79 -6.51
N ALA A 93 11.61 -3.94 -7.43
CA ALA A 93 10.60 -2.94 -7.73
C ALA A 93 9.19 -3.52 -7.61
N GLU A 94 8.28 -2.75 -7.04
CA GLU A 94 6.86 -3.04 -7.03
C GLU A 94 6.20 -2.30 -8.19
N LEU A 95 5.42 -3.02 -8.99
CA LEU A 95 4.72 -2.44 -10.13
C LEU A 95 3.23 -2.39 -9.89
N GLY A 96 2.54 -1.40 -10.44
CA GLY A 96 1.08 -1.31 -10.31
C GLY A 96 0.39 -2.57 -10.85
N PRO A 97 -0.79 -2.94 -10.32
CA PRO A 97 -1.51 -4.15 -10.73
C PRO A 97 -1.85 -4.20 -12.22
N GLY A 98 -1.93 -3.04 -12.90
CA GLY A 98 -2.14 -2.95 -14.34
C GLY A 98 -0.89 -3.24 -15.19
N ALA A 99 0.30 -3.32 -14.61
CA ALA A 99 1.55 -3.59 -15.34
C ALA A 99 1.83 -5.10 -15.50
N TRP A 100 1.21 -5.94 -14.68
CA TRP A 100 1.42 -7.41 -14.67
C TRP A 100 1.25 -8.09 -16.03
N PRO A 101 0.22 -7.81 -16.85
CA PRO A 101 0.03 -8.51 -18.13
C PRO A 101 1.20 -8.33 -19.09
N PHE A 102 1.91 -7.20 -18.99
CA PHE A 102 2.98 -6.81 -19.88
C PHE A 102 4.38 -7.22 -19.36
N MET A 103 4.42 -7.90 -18.22
CA MET A 103 5.64 -8.35 -17.56
C MET A 103 5.97 -9.77 -18.00
N THR A 104 6.85 -9.92 -18.98
CA THR A 104 7.34 -11.23 -19.42
C THR A 104 8.83 -11.37 -19.13
N SER A 105 9.37 -12.58 -19.30
CA SER A 105 10.81 -12.84 -19.20
C SER A 105 11.66 -12.08 -20.22
N GLU A 106 11.03 -11.53 -21.26
CA GLU A 106 11.68 -10.76 -22.31
C GLU A 106 11.58 -9.25 -22.09
N THR A 107 10.88 -8.80 -21.04
CA THR A 107 10.76 -7.40 -20.68
C THR A 107 12.13 -6.82 -20.31
N LYS A 108 12.48 -5.70 -20.93
CA LYS A 108 13.76 -5.03 -20.73
C LYS A 108 13.61 -3.86 -19.79
N PHE A 109 14.59 -3.70 -18.90
CA PHE A 109 14.69 -2.58 -17.98
C PHE A 109 16.04 -1.91 -18.16
N TRP A 110 16.05 -0.57 -18.12
CA TRP A 110 17.28 0.20 -18.14
C TRP A 110 17.12 1.48 -17.32
N ILE A 111 18.25 2.03 -16.87
CA ILE A 111 18.28 3.28 -16.12
C ILE A 111 18.39 4.43 -17.12
N GLU A 112 17.40 5.32 -17.16
CA GLU A 112 17.49 6.56 -17.93
C GLU A 112 17.93 7.71 -17.02
N LYS A 113 19.07 8.34 -17.39
CA LYS A 113 19.56 9.55 -16.76
C LYS A 113 19.18 10.74 -17.65
N PRO A 114 18.44 11.75 -17.16
CA PRO A 114 18.09 12.91 -17.98
C PRO A 114 19.36 13.65 -18.41
N ARG A 115 19.51 13.90 -19.71
CA ARG A 115 20.59 14.74 -20.25
C ARG A 115 20.19 16.20 -20.07
N VAL A 116 20.77 16.85 -19.07
CA VAL A 116 20.56 18.29 -18.84
C VAL A 116 21.25 19.08 -19.95
N GLY A 117 20.47 19.70 -20.84
CA GLY A 117 20.99 20.60 -21.87
C GLY A 117 21.47 21.91 -21.24
N ALA A 118 22.70 22.33 -21.54
CA ALA A 118 23.34 23.56 -21.04
C ALA A 118 22.77 24.87 -21.65
N GLY A 119 21.47 24.89 -21.96
CA GLY A 119 20.80 25.97 -22.68
C GLY A 119 19.63 26.55 -21.89
N GLY A 120 19.93 27.35 -20.86
CA GLY A 120 19.07 28.45 -20.41
C GLY A 120 17.81 28.09 -19.61
N ILE A 121 17.90 28.24 -18.29
CA ILE A 121 16.92 28.87 -17.38
C ILE A 121 15.45 28.88 -17.86
N SER A 122 14.70 27.84 -17.46
CA SER A 122 13.33 27.89 -16.91
C SER A 122 12.93 26.47 -16.49
N GLY A 123 13.34 26.01 -15.30
CA GLY A 123 13.03 24.63 -14.89
C GLY A 123 13.82 24.08 -13.72
N LEU A 124 13.83 24.77 -12.56
CA LEU A 124 14.35 24.19 -11.31
C LEU A 124 13.67 22.84 -10.94
N ASP A 125 12.52 22.54 -11.55
CA ASP A 125 11.79 21.26 -11.47
C ASP A 125 12.54 20.08 -12.15
N THR A 126 13.32 20.34 -13.20
CA THR A 126 14.00 19.30 -13.99
C THR A 126 15.35 18.83 -13.41
N LEU A 127 15.97 19.63 -12.53
CA LEU A 127 17.20 19.23 -11.84
C LEU A 127 16.97 18.14 -10.78
N VAL A 128 15.71 17.93 -10.39
CA VAL A 128 15.28 16.92 -9.40
C VAL A 128 14.58 15.74 -10.07
N SER A 129 14.70 15.60 -11.39
CA SER A 129 14.32 14.35 -12.05
C SER A 129 15.42 13.33 -11.78
N GLY A 130 15.44 12.74 -10.58
CA GLY A 130 16.34 11.64 -10.23
C GLY A 130 16.30 10.55 -11.29
N ALA A 131 17.35 9.73 -11.37
CA ALA A 131 17.38 8.63 -12.33
C ALA A 131 16.13 7.75 -12.14
N TYR A 132 15.51 7.37 -13.26
CA TYR A 132 14.35 6.48 -13.25
C TYR A 132 14.65 5.21 -14.04
N ILE A 133 13.91 4.15 -13.72
CA ILE A 133 13.99 2.89 -14.43
C ILE A 133 12.94 2.93 -15.54
N ALA A 134 13.38 2.86 -16.79
CA ALA A 134 12.49 2.69 -17.92
C ALA A 134 12.23 1.20 -18.15
N VAL A 135 11.01 0.87 -18.58
CA VAL A 135 10.60 -0.49 -18.95
C VAL A 135 10.20 -0.55 -20.42
N LEU A 136 10.50 -1.66 -21.09
CA LEU A 136 9.97 -2.01 -22.41
C LEU A 136 9.41 -3.43 -22.32
N PRO A 137 8.08 -3.61 -22.30
CA PRO A 137 7.47 -4.92 -22.31
C PRO A 137 7.80 -5.62 -23.63
N ALA A 138 8.03 -6.93 -23.58
CA ALA A 138 8.15 -7.69 -24.81
C ALA A 138 6.78 -7.79 -25.46
N VAL A 139 6.70 -7.40 -26.72
CA VAL A 139 5.53 -7.60 -27.54
C VAL A 139 5.68 -8.99 -28.13
N ASP A 140 4.73 -9.88 -27.84
CA ASP A 140 4.62 -11.18 -28.51
C ASP A 140 4.68 -10.94 -30.04
N PRO A 141 5.40 -11.77 -30.84
CA PRO A 141 5.35 -11.69 -32.31
C PRO A 141 3.94 -11.58 -32.92
N ASP A 142 2.89 -12.03 -32.21
CA ASP A 142 1.48 -11.91 -32.63
C ASP A 142 0.84 -10.53 -32.31
N GLY A 143 1.58 -9.60 -31.70
CA GLY A 143 1.14 -8.22 -31.46
C GLY A 143 0.07 -8.06 -30.38
N ASN A 144 -0.19 -9.11 -29.59
CA ASN A 144 -1.11 -9.05 -28.46
C ASN A 144 -0.37 -8.54 -27.20
N PRO A 145 -0.95 -7.57 -26.46
CA PRO A 145 -0.40 -7.11 -25.18
C PRO A 145 -0.27 -8.19 -24.11
#